data_AF-A0A0B7BJN7-F1
#
_entry.id   AF-A0A0B7BJN7-F1
#
_cell.length_a   1.000
_cell.length_b   1.000
_cell.length_c   1.000
_cell.angle_alpha   90.00
_cell.angle_beta   90.00
_cell.angle_gamma   90.00
#
_symmetry.space_group_name_H-M   'P 1'
#
loop_
_entity.id
_entity.type
_entity.pdbx_description
1 polymer ?
#
loop_
_entity_poly.entity_id
_entity_poly.type
_entity_poly.pdbx_seq_one_letter_code
_entity_poly.pdbx_strand_id
1 'polypeptide(L)'
;MRLLGAMEAAGRRLRHLQGIFGERLGQNSSFLQIRLLSESTDGNKITIGDISKLVQEPSHPELVPQKYLSDQPSQTVLRHLRWIMQKDSLGQDVFLIGPPGPLRRHIAMMYLELTKRELEYVSLSRDTTESDLKQRREIENGTASYIDQCAVRAALEGRVLVLEGIEKAERNVLPVLNNLLENREMQLDD
;
A
#
# COMPACT_ATOMS: atom_id res chain seq x y z
N MET A 1 42.51 6.70 -45.85
CA MET A 1 42.49 5.31 -45.35
C MET A 1 42.80 5.24 -43.83
N ARG A 2 42.10 6.02 -42.99
CA ARG A 2 42.26 6.00 -41.50
C ARG A 2 40.95 6.04 -40.72
N LEU A 3 39.80 6.20 -41.39
CA LEU A 3 38.47 6.26 -40.75
C LEU A 3 37.78 4.90 -40.62
N LEU A 4 38.13 3.88 -41.43
CA LEU A 4 37.51 2.55 -41.36
C LEU A 4 37.94 1.74 -40.11
N GLY A 5 39.17 1.89 -39.64
CA GLY A 5 39.70 1.11 -38.51
C GLY A 5 39.11 1.49 -37.14
N ALA A 6 38.63 2.72 -36.98
CA ALA A 6 38.02 3.19 -35.73
C ALA A 6 36.61 2.62 -35.51
N MET A 7 35.83 2.40 -36.58
CA MET A 7 34.48 1.83 -36.50
C MET A 7 34.49 0.33 -36.14
N GLU A 8 35.49 -0.44 -36.58
CA GLU A 8 35.59 -1.87 -36.22
C GLU A 8 36.02 -2.09 -34.77
N ALA A 9 36.86 -1.21 -34.21
CA ALA A 9 37.24 -1.27 -32.81
C ALA A 9 36.07 -0.89 -31.87
N ALA A 10 35.24 0.08 -32.30
CA ALA A 10 34.00 0.43 -31.60
C ALA A 10 32.97 -0.71 -31.64
N GLY A 11 32.80 -1.38 -32.79
CA GLY A 11 31.90 -2.53 -32.92
C GLY A 11 32.32 -3.75 -32.10
N ARG A 12 33.63 -3.98 -31.93
CA ARG A 12 34.16 -5.04 -31.05
C ARG A 12 33.95 -4.74 -29.57
N ARG A 13 34.11 -3.47 -29.13
CA ARG A 13 33.80 -3.05 -27.75
C ARG A 13 32.31 -3.10 -27.43
N LEU A 14 31.44 -2.75 -28.39
CA LEU A 14 29.99 -2.85 -28.25
C LEU A 14 29.53 -4.31 -28.08
N ARG A 15 30.10 -5.26 -28.84
CA ARG A 15 29.80 -6.69 -28.67
C ARG A 15 30.32 -7.26 -27.36
N HIS A 16 31.48 -6.79 -26.89
CA HIS A 16 32.01 -7.22 -25.60
C HIS A 16 31.18 -6.66 -24.42
N LEU A 17 30.70 -5.42 -24.52
CA LEU A 17 29.74 -4.84 -23.58
C LEU A 17 28.39 -5.57 -23.62
N GLN A 18 27.87 -5.91 -24.81
CA GLN A 18 26.64 -6.70 -24.94
C GLN A 18 26.77 -8.11 -24.35
N GLY A 19 27.94 -8.76 -24.46
CA GLY A 19 28.21 -10.05 -23.80
C GLY A 19 28.26 -9.94 -22.27
N ILE A 20 28.86 -8.86 -21.74
CA ILE A 20 28.91 -8.59 -20.29
C ILE A 20 27.52 -8.24 -19.73
N PHE A 21 26.65 -7.58 -20.51
CA PHE A 21 25.25 -7.34 -20.14
C PHE A 21 24.36 -8.57 -20.32
N GLY A 22 24.68 -9.48 -21.26
CA GLY A 22 23.91 -10.69 -21.52
C GLY A 22 24.08 -11.77 -20.46
N GLU A 23 25.29 -11.95 -19.91
CA GLU A 23 25.57 -13.05 -18.96
C GLU A 23 25.32 -12.69 -17.48
N ARG A 24 25.02 -11.43 -17.16
CA ARG A 24 24.60 -11.02 -15.80
C ARG A 24 23.08 -10.94 -15.60
N LEU A 25 22.29 -11.28 -16.62
CA LEU A 25 20.82 -11.40 -16.52
C LEU A 25 20.40 -12.79 -16.00
N GLY A 26 21.08 -13.25 -14.95
CA GLY A 26 20.64 -14.36 -14.09
C GLY A 26 19.65 -13.93 -13.01
N GLN A 27 19.00 -12.78 -13.16
CA GLN A 27 17.78 -12.41 -12.44
C GLN A 27 16.83 -11.71 -13.42
N ASN A 28 15.77 -12.43 -13.82
CA ASN A 28 14.66 -11.88 -14.61
C ASN A 28 13.95 -10.77 -13.81
N SER A 29 14.45 -9.54 -13.86
CA SER A 29 13.68 -8.36 -13.46
C SER A 29 12.92 -7.85 -14.68
N SER A 30 11.84 -8.54 -15.05
CA SER A 30 10.89 -8.06 -16.06
C SER A 30 10.39 -6.66 -15.69
N PHE A 31 10.42 -5.73 -16.65
CA PHE A 31 9.85 -4.39 -16.49
C PHE A 31 8.38 -4.49 -16.06
N LEU A 32 8.05 -3.97 -14.88
CA LEU A 32 6.69 -4.02 -14.33
C LEU A 32 5.82 -2.96 -15.00
N GLN A 33 4.55 -3.29 -15.20
CA GLN A 33 3.51 -2.39 -15.70
C GLN A 33 2.20 -2.69 -14.98
N ILE A 34 1.39 -1.66 -14.78
CA ILE A 34 0.02 -1.81 -14.30
C ILE A 34 -0.85 -2.11 -15.51
N ARG A 35 -1.63 -3.19 -15.46
CA ARG A 35 -2.60 -3.56 -16.49
C ARG A 35 -3.99 -3.63 -15.86
N LEU A 36 -4.92 -2.84 -16.39
CA LEU A 36 -6.34 -2.92 -16.05
C LEU A 36 -7.03 -3.77 -17.11
N LEU A 37 -7.66 -4.86 -16.68
CA LEU A 37 -8.46 -5.75 -17.51
C LEU A 37 -9.90 -5.66 -17.00
N SER A 38 -10.78 -5.09 -17.82
CA SER A 38 -12.22 -5.13 -17.57
C SER A 38 -12.76 -6.39 -18.22
N GLU A 39 -13.13 -7.40 -17.42
CA GLU A 39 -13.84 -8.57 -17.94
C GLU A 39 -15.35 -8.33 -17.77
N SER A 40 -16.12 -8.56 -18.85
CA SER A 40 -17.56 -8.27 -18.90
C SER A 40 -18.41 -9.04 -17.87
N THR A 41 -17.82 -10.03 -17.21
CA THR A 41 -18.52 -11.01 -16.37
C THR A 41 -17.99 -11.10 -14.94
N ASP A 42 -16.74 -10.70 -14.67
CA ASP A 42 -16.05 -10.98 -13.40
C ASP A 42 -15.48 -9.71 -12.71
N GLY A 43 -15.89 -8.53 -13.18
CA GLY A 43 -15.48 -7.24 -12.63
C GLY A 43 -14.14 -6.74 -13.17
N ASN A 44 -13.69 -5.60 -12.63
CA ASN A 44 -12.43 -4.99 -13.03
C ASN A 44 -11.27 -5.73 -12.35
N LYS A 45 -10.26 -6.14 -13.11
CA LYS A 45 -9.08 -6.85 -12.60
C LYS A 45 -7.84 -6.01 -12.84
N ILE A 46 -7.03 -5.82 -11.80
CA ILE A 46 -5.75 -5.13 -11.88
C ILE A 46 -4.63 -6.13 -11.76
N THR A 47 -3.63 -6.01 -12.64
CA THR A 47 -2.45 -6.86 -12.66
C THR A 47 -1.19 -6.02 -12.60
N ILE A 48 -0.26 -6.39 -11.72
CA ILE A 48 1.09 -5.83 -11.66
C ILE A 48 2.07 -7.00 -11.77
N GLY A 49 2.74 -7.10 -12.92
CA GLY A 49 3.61 -8.25 -13.20
C GLY A 49 2.82 -9.55 -13.25
N ASP A 50 3.12 -10.46 -12.32
CA ASP A 50 2.54 -11.80 -12.16
C ASP A 50 1.42 -11.88 -11.11
N ILE A 51 1.13 -10.79 -10.40
CA ILE A 51 0.07 -10.75 -9.38
C ILE A 51 -1.13 -9.99 -9.93
N SER A 52 -2.32 -10.56 -9.75
CA SER A 52 -3.59 -9.93 -10.10
C SER A 52 -4.54 -9.89 -8.91
N LYS A 53 -5.36 -8.83 -8.85
CA LYS A 53 -6.41 -8.65 -7.85
C LYS A 53 -7.70 -8.17 -8.52
N LEU A 54 -8.83 -8.73 -8.10
CA LEU A 54 -10.16 -8.23 -8.48
C LEU A 54 -10.45 -6.95 -7.70
N VAL A 55 -10.97 -5.96 -8.41
CA VAL A 55 -11.35 -4.66 -7.89
C VAL A 55 -12.85 -4.60 -7.81
N GLN A 56 -13.33 -4.35 -6.60
CA GLN A 56 -14.74 -4.11 -6.31
C GLN A 56 -15.00 -2.61 -6.33
N GLU A 57 -16.20 -2.21 -6.74
CA GLU A 57 -16.59 -0.80 -6.61
C GLU A 57 -16.82 -0.49 -5.12
N PRO A 58 -16.28 0.65 -4.61
CA PRO A 58 -16.43 1.03 -3.22
C PRO A 58 -17.87 1.45 -2.93
N SER A 59 -18.35 1.19 -1.71
CA SER A 59 -19.65 1.67 -1.22
C SER A 59 -19.60 3.18 -0.97
N HIS A 60 -18.44 3.67 -0.52
CA HIS A 60 -18.14 5.06 -0.20
C HIS A 60 -16.92 5.55 -1.00
N PRO A 61 -17.11 6.03 -2.25
CA PRO A 61 -16.02 6.53 -3.08
C PRO A 61 -15.21 7.68 -2.47
N GLU A 62 -15.81 8.44 -1.56
CA GLU A 62 -15.16 9.52 -0.80
C GLU A 62 -14.10 9.03 0.20
N LEU A 63 -14.17 7.75 0.60
CA LEU A 63 -13.20 7.12 1.49
C LEU A 63 -12.05 6.44 0.73
N VAL A 64 -12.07 6.47 -0.60
CA VAL A 64 -10.94 6.00 -1.42
C VAL A 64 -9.98 7.16 -1.65
N PRO A 65 -8.66 7.00 -1.39
CA PRO A 65 -7.68 8.04 -1.68
C PRO A 65 -7.72 8.44 -3.16
N GLN A 66 -7.51 9.73 -3.43
CA GLN A 66 -7.48 10.27 -4.79
C GLN A 66 -6.20 11.07 -5.02
N LYS A 67 -5.73 11.12 -6.28
CA LYS A 67 -4.60 11.94 -6.74
C LYS A 67 -3.22 11.45 -6.26
N TYR A 68 -3.10 10.18 -5.87
CA TYR A 68 -1.83 9.52 -5.56
C TYR A 68 -1.30 8.73 -6.74
N LEU A 69 -2.16 8.17 -7.59
CA LEU A 69 -1.78 7.52 -8.83
C LEU A 69 -1.09 8.52 -9.77
N SER A 70 0.13 8.18 -10.16
CA SER A 70 0.89 8.89 -11.19
C SER A 70 0.72 8.19 -12.53
N ASP A 71 0.72 8.93 -13.64
CA ASP A 71 0.58 8.35 -14.99
C ASP A 71 1.68 7.31 -15.31
N GLN A 72 2.89 7.56 -14.81
CA GLN A 72 4.06 6.70 -15.01
C GLN A 72 4.84 6.52 -13.70
N PRO A 73 4.42 5.58 -12.83
CA PRO A 73 5.16 5.29 -11.60
C PRO A 73 6.52 4.67 -11.94
N SER A 74 7.54 4.99 -11.14
CA SER A 74 8.87 4.39 -11.29
C SER A 74 8.84 2.87 -11.05
N GLN A 75 9.80 2.14 -11.64
CA GLN A 75 9.92 0.68 -11.44
C GLN A 75 10.07 0.28 -9.96
N THR A 76 10.72 1.13 -9.16
CA THR A 76 10.83 0.92 -7.70
C THR A 76 9.45 0.97 -7.03
N VAL A 77 8.64 1.98 -7.35
CA VAL A 77 7.27 2.11 -6.83
C VAL A 77 6.41 0.93 -7.27
N LEU A 78 6.49 0.52 -8.54
CA LEU A 78 5.77 -0.64 -9.05
C LEU A 78 6.14 -1.95 -8.33
N ARG A 79 7.42 -2.12 -7.98
CA ARG A 79 7.86 -3.28 -7.19
C ARG A 79 7.26 -3.26 -5.78
N HIS A 80 7.17 -2.08 -5.15
CA HIS A 80 6.47 -1.95 -3.86
C HIS A 80 4.98 -2.25 -3.99
N LEU A 81 4.28 -1.68 -4.98
CA LEU A 81 2.86 -1.94 -5.21
C LEU A 81 2.58 -3.42 -5.50
N ARG A 82 3.40 -4.07 -6.32
CA ARG A 82 3.31 -5.53 -6.57
C ARG A 82 3.44 -6.32 -5.26
N TRP A 83 4.43 -5.98 -4.43
CA TRP A 83 4.66 -6.67 -3.17
C TRP A 83 3.50 -6.46 -2.19
N ILE A 84 2.96 -5.24 -2.10
CA ILE A 84 1.77 -4.95 -1.31
C ILE A 84 0.57 -5.76 -1.82
N MET A 85 0.36 -5.80 -3.13
CA MET A 85 -0.71 -6.59 -3.75
C MET A 85 -0.59 -8.08 -3.42
N GLN A 86 0.63 -8.62 -3.44
CA GLN A 86 0.90 -10.00 -3.06
C GLN A 86 0.59 -10.26 -1.58
N LYS A 87 0.88 -9.31 -0.69
CA LYS A 87 0.62 -9.44 0.75
C LYS A 87 -0.87 -9.36 1.05
N ASP A 88 -1.55 -8.42 0.43
CA ASP A 88 -3.00 -8.27 0.50
C ASP A 88 -3.73 -9.51 -0.05
N SER A 89 -3.30 -10.08 -1.18
CA SER A 89 -3.90 -11.32 -1.71
C SER A 89 -3.72 -12.54 -0.79
N LEU A 90 -2.76 -12.49 0.14
CA LEU A 90 -2.54 -13.51 1.17
C LEU A 90 -3.25 -13.18 2.49
N GLY A 91 -3.98 -12.06 2.58
CA GLY A 91 -4.61 -11.60 3.82
C GLY A 91 -3.60 -11.19 4.90
N GLN A 92 -2.40 -10.74 4.52
CA GLN A 92 -1.32 -10.36 5.43
C GLN A 92 -1.26 -8.84 5.63
N ASP A 93 -0.96 -8.41 6.86
CA ASP A 93 -0.67 -7.00 7.13
C ASP A 93 0.63 -6.56 6.46
N VAL A 94 0.70 -5.27 6.17
CA VAL A 94 1.85 -4.64 5.55
C VAL A 94 2.43 -3.58 6.48
N PHE A 95 3.72 -3.71 6.79
CA PHE A 95 4.48 -2.72 7.53
C PHE A 95 5.54 -2.07 6.63
N LEU A 96 5.40 -0.77 6.35
CA LEU A 96 6.30 -0.03 5.44
C LEU A 96 7.42 0.68 6.20
N ILE A 97 8.66 0.24 5.97
CA ILE A 97 9.87 0.84 6.54
C ILE A 97 10.64 1.57 5.45
N GLY A 98 11.18 2.73 5.78
CA GLY A 98 11.93 3.56 4.85
C GLY A 98 12.43 4.84 5.50
N PRO A 99 13.21 5.65 4.77
CA PRO A 99 13.68 6.93 5.26
C PRO A 99 12.51 7.87 5.63
N PRO A 100 12.76 8.89 6.48
CA PRO A 100 11.76 9.91 6.75
C PRO A 100 11.31 10.57 5.44
N GLY A 101 10.01 10.86 5.34
CA GLY A 101 9.41 11.45 4.16
C GLY A 101 8.06 10.84 3.78
N PRO A 102 7.41 11.39 2.74
CA PRO A 102 6.03 11.03 2.39
C PRO A 102 5.91 9.70 1.65
N LEU A 103 7.02 9.14 1.14
CA LEU A 103 7.00 8.02 0.19
C LEU A 103 6.24 6.79 0.72
N ARG A 104 6.43 6.41 1.99
CA ARG A 104 5.73 5.26 2.60
C ARG A 104 4.22 5.43 2.56
N ARG A 105 3.73 6.59 3.02
CA ARG A 105 2.31 6.94 2.99
C ARG A 105 1.81 7.01 1.55
N HIS A 106 2.57 7.66 0.67
CA HIS A 106 2.21 7.84 -0.72
C HIS A 106 2.04 6.49 -1.44
N ILE A 107 2.93 5.52 -1.19
CA ILE A 107 2.80 4.16 -1.74
C ILE A 107 1.55 3.46 -1.20
N ALA A 108 1.25 3.57 0.10
CA ALA A 108 0.04 2.99 0.68
C ALA A 108 -1.23 3.59 0.05
N MET A 109 -1.31 4.92 -0.04
CA MET A 109 -2.44 5.61 -0.66
C MET A 109 -2.59 5.30 -2.14
N MET A 110 -1.48 5.24 -2.88
CA MET A 110 -1.45 4.85 -4.29
C MET A 110 -1.98 3.42 -4.48
N TYR A 111 -1.65 2.49 -3.58
CA TYR A 111 -2.18 1.13 -3.62
C TYR A 111 -3.70 1.08 -3.39
N LEU A 112 -4.20 1.84 -2.42
CA LEU A 112 -5.63 1.90 -2.11
C LEU A 112 -6.43 2.58 -3.22
N GLU A 113 -5.91 3.67 -3.80
CA GLU A 113 -6.50 4.30 -4.99
C GLU A 113 -6.52 3.33 -6.17
N LEU A 114 -5.41 2.63 -6.42
CA LEU A 114 -5.33 1.63 -7.49
C LEU A 114 -6.39 0.55 -7.33
N THR A 115 -6.54 0.02 -6.12
CA THR A 115 -7.43 -1.11 -5.83
C THR A 115 -8.85 -0.71 -5.42
N LYS A 116 -9.17 0.60 -5.48
CA LYS A 116 -10.44 1.20 -5.04
C LYS A 116 -10.87 0.76 -3.63
N ARG A 117 -9.91 0.66 -2.71
CA ARG A 117 -10.17 0.24 -1.33
C ARG A 117 -10.46 1.45 -0.45
N GLU A 118 -11.57 1.37 0.28
CA GLU A 118 -11.91 2.34 1.32
C GLU A 118 -10.92 2.31 2.47
N LEU A 119 -10.63 3.49 3.01
CA LEU A 119 -9.62 3.75 4.02
C LEU A 119 -10.25 4.31 5.30
N GLU A 120 -9.74 3.84 6.45
CA GLU A 120 -9.83 4.54 7.73
C GLU A 120 -8.41 4.92 8.16
N TYR A 121 -8.18 6.21 8.41
CA TYR A 121 -6.84 6.74 8.68
C TYR A 121 -6.66 7.12 10.14
N VAL A 122 -5.54 6.69 10.73
CA VAL A 122 -5.14 7.10 12.09
C VAL A 122 -3.69 7.57 12.09
N SER A 123 -3.47 8.79 12.56
CA SER A 123 -2.14 9.31 12.87
C SER A 123 -1.87 9.17 14.35
N LEU A 124 -0.93 8.28 14.70
CA LEU A 124 -0.50 8.07 16.06
C LEU A 124 0.51 9.14 16.48
N SER A 125 0.28 9.70 17.66
CA SER A 125 1.14 10.64 18.36
C SER A 125 1.30 10.21 19.81
N ARG A 126 2.13 10.95 20.56
CA ARG A 126 2.26 10.71 22.00
C ARG A 126 1.00 11.04 22.79
N ASP A 127 0.10 11.82 22.19
CA ASP A 127 -1.16 12.22 22.82
C ASP A 127 -2.32 11.29 22.43
N THR A 128 -2.07 10.28 21.58
CA THR A 128 -3.10 9.32 21.18
C THR A 128 -3.51 8.44 22.36
N THR A 129 -4.82 8.33 22.54
CA THR A 129 -5.47 7.55 23.59
C THR A 129 -6.19 6.33 23.02
N GLU A 130 -6.59 5.38 23.89
CA GLU A 130 -7.38 4.23 23.46
C GLU A 130 -8.72 4.65 22.84
N SER A 131 -9.32 5.72 23.35
CA SER A 131 -10.58 6.27 22.85
C SER A 131 -10.46 6.91 21.47
N ASP A 132 -9.24 7.16 20.96
CA ASP A 132 -9.02 7.61 19.58
C ASP A 132 -8.99 6.44 18.58
N LEU A 133 -8.84 5.21 19.10
CA LEU A 133 -8.82 3.97 18.31
C LEU A 133 -10.14 3.20 18.41
N LYS A 134 -10.72 3.12 19.61
CA LYS A 134 -11.91 2.33 19.94
C LYS A 134 -13.21 3.14 19.76
N GLN A 135 -14.05 3.17 20.78
CA GLN A 135 -15.20 4.04 20.90
C GLN A 135 -14.86 5.19 21.84
N ARG A 136 -15.40 6.36 21.55
CA ARG A 136 -15.37 7.50 22.46
C ARG A 136 -16.77 7.71 22.99
N ARG A 137 -16.89 7.82 24.32
CA ARG A 137 -18.12 8.24 24.96
C ARG A 137 -18.29 9.75 24.82
N GLU A 138 -19.35 10.18 24.17
CA GLU A 138 -19.74 11.58 24.06
C GLU A 138 -21.09 11.80 24.76
N ILE A 139 -21.31 13.01 25.27
CA ILE A 139 -22.56 13.39 25.91
C ILE A 139 -23.24 14.40 25.02
N GLU A 140 -24.34 13.99 24.41
CA GLU A 140 -25.18 14.85 23.59
C GLU A 140 -26.54 15.01 24.26
N ASN A 141 -26.95 16.25 24.52
CA ASN A 141 -28.26 16.57 25.10
C ASN A 141 -28.59 15.78 26.40
N GLY A 142 -27.58 15.54 27.24
CA GLY A 142 -27.75 14.82 28.51
C GLY A 142 -27.83 13.30 28.38
N THR A 143 -27.69 12.75 27.17
CA THR A 143 -27.59 11.31 26.92
C THR A 143 -26.16 10.95 26.55
N ALA A 144 -25.64 9.87 27.12
CA ALA A 144 -24.34 9.34 26.73
C ALA A 144 -24.48 8.44 25.50
N SER A 145 -23.71 8.72 24.46
CA SER A 145 -23.58 7.89 23.26
C SER A 145 -22.13 7.44 23.08
N TYR A 146 -21.93 6.27 22.49
CA TYR A 146 -20.62 5.78 22.09
C TYR A 146 -20.45 6.03 20.58
N ILE A 147 -19.37 6.70 20.22
CA ILE A 147 -19.04 7.01 18.83
C ILE A 147 -17.85 6.17 18.38
N ASP A 148 -18.07 5.35 17.36
CA ASP A 148 -17.05 4.51 16.75
C ASP A 148 -15.96 5.34 16.08
N GLN A 149 -14.72 5.08 16.48
CA GLN A 149 -13.54 5.66 15.82
C GLN A 149 -13.05 4.78 14.67
N CYS A 150 -11.97 5.23 14.04
CA CYS A 150 -11.44 4.68 12.79
C CYS A 150 -11.20 3.17 12.83
N ALA A 151 -10.63 2.61 13.91
CA ALA A 151 -10.32 1.18 13.95
C ALA A 151 -11.59 0.30 14.07
N VAL A 152 -12.59 0.78 14.83
CA VAL A 152 -13.89 0.10 14.96
C VAL A 152 -14.64 0.12 13.63
N ARG A 153 -14.74 1.29 12.99
CA ARG A 153 -15.37 1.41 11.66
C ARG A 153 -14.65 0.56 10.62
N ALA A 154 -13.32 0.50 10.64
CA ALA A 154 -12.56 -0.35 9.73
C ALA A 154 -12.92 -1.83 9.89
N ALA A 155 -13.05 -2.29 11.13
CA ALA A 155 -13.42 -3.67 11.43
C ALA A 155 -14.86 -4.00 11.03
N LEU A 156 -15.82 -3.09 11.29
CA LEU A 156 -17.24 -3.30 10.98
C LEU A 156 -17.53 -3.25 9.47
N GLU A 157 -16.92 -2.29 8.77
CA GLU A 157 -17.20 -2.00 7.36
C GLU A 157 -16.24 -2.74 6.40
N GLY A 158 -15.24 -3.45 6.93
CA GLY A 158 -14.22 -4.14 6.13
C GLY A 158 -13.26 -3.20 5.39
N ARG A 159 -13.09 -1.98 5.89
CA ARG A 159 -12.19 -0.95 5.31
C ARG A 159 -10.73 -1.23 5.69
N VAL A 160 -9.82 -0.66 4.92
CA VAL A 160 -8.38 -0.75 5.23
C VAL A 160 -8.03 0.28 6.29
N LEU A 161 -7.53 -0.17 7.44
CA LEU A 161 -6.99 0.69 8.48
C LEU A 161 -5.53 1.05 8.17
N VAL A 162 -5.24 2.34 7.99
CA VAL A 162 -3.86 2.84 7.84
C VAL A 162 -3.41 3.54 9.12
N LEU A 163 -2.41 2.95 9.77
CA LEU A 163 -1.76 3.50 10.95
C LEU A 163 -0.47 4.23 10.55
N GLU A 164 -0.41 5.54 10.74
CA GLU A 164 0.81 6.32 10.60
C GLU A 164 1.42 6.61 11.97
N GLY A 165 2.75 6.62 12.07
CA GLY A 165 3.43 7.08 13.28
C GLY A 165 3.43 6.05 14.39
N ILE A 166 3.33 4.77 14.05
CA ILE A 166 3.37 3.63 14.98
C ILE A 166 4.57 3.68 15.93
N GLU A 167 5.70 4.25 15.50
CA GLU A 167 6.88 4.46 16.31
C GLU A 167 6.70 5.50 17.44
N LYS A 168 5.62 6.28 17.38
CA LYS A 168 5.24 7.30 18.36
C LYS A 168 4.12 6.82 19.29
N ALA A 169 3.62 5.61 19.10
CA ALA A 169 2.57 5.04 19.93
C ALA A 169 3.05 4.90 21.38
N GLU A 170 2.25 5.41 22.32
CA GLU A 170 2.54 5.33 23.75
C GLU A 170 2.00 4.03 24.36
N ARG A 171 2.48 3.72 25.57
CA ARG A 171 2.21 2.43 26.25
C ARG A 171 0.73 2.13 26.45
N ASN A 172 -0.11 3.15 26.56
CA ASN A 172 -1.55 3.03 26.73
C ASN A 172 -2.25 2.44 25.49
N VAL A 173 -1.77 2.71 24.28
CA VAL A 173 -2.42 2.20 23.06
C VAL A 173 -1.85 0.86 22.58
N LEU A 174 -0.66 0.46 23.06
CA LEU A 174 -0.01 -0.79 22.64
C LEU A 174 -0.86 -2.05 22.86
N PRO A 175 -1.58 -2.23 23.99
CA PRO A 175 -2.42 -3.42 24.17
C PRO A 175 -3.53 -3.52 23.11
N VAL A 176 -4.15 -2.39 22.77
CA VAL A 176 -5.21 -2.32 21.76
C VAL A 176 -4.66 -2.67 20.38
N LEU A 177 -3.51 -2.09 20.02
CA LEU A 177 -2.86 -2.36 18.74
C LEU A 177 -2.39 -3.81 18.62
N ASN A 178 -1.81 -4.39 19.67
CA ASN A 178 -1.36 -5.78 19.68
C ASN A 178 -2.53 -6.75 19.48
N ASN A 179 -3.64 -6.55 20.22
CA ASN A 179 -4.83 -7.40 20.05
C ASN A 179 -5.43 -7.29 18.64
N LEU A 180 -5.44 -6.08 18.07
CA LEU A 180 -5.93 -5.87 16.71
C LEU A 180 -5.05 -6.55 15.66
N LEU A 181 -3.73 -6.54 15.84
CA LEU A 181 -2.78 -7.14 14.91
C LEU A 181 -2.69 -8.66 15.06
N GLU A 182 -2.79 -9.18 16.28
CA GLU A 182 -2.66 -10.62 16.56
C GLU A 182 -3.98 -11.37 16.41
N ASN A 183 -5.04 -10.90 17.08
CA ASN A 183 -6.31 -11.61 17.21
C ASN A 183 -7.41 -11.07 16.29
N ARG A 184 -7.20 -9.91 15.62
CA ARG A 184 -8.24 -9.20 14.86
C ARG A 184 -9.45 -8.81 15.72
N GLU A 185 -9.23 -8.61 17.01
CA GLU A 185 -10.27 -8.34 17.99
C GLU A 185 -10.00 -7.02 18.72
N MET A 186 -11.09 -6.37 19.13
CA MET A 186 -11.05 -5.15 19.91
C MET A 186 -12.14 -5.22 20.98
N GLN A 187 -11.74 -5.10 22.24
CA GLN A 187 -12.68 -5.01 23.35
C GLN A 187 -13.26 -3.58 23.38
N LEU A 188 -14.58 -3.51 23.30
CA LEU A 188 -15.36 -2.28 23.43
C LEU A 188 -15.86 -2.15 24.87
N ASP A 189 -16.11 -0.91 25.29
CA ASP A 189 -16.64 -0.62 26.62
C ASP A 189 -18.17 -0.86 26.64
N ASP A 190 -18.69 -1.35 27.77
CA ASP A 190 -20.12 -1.64 27.98
C ASP A 190 -21.00 -0.37 28.20
#